data_AF-A0A1V4K211-F1
#
_entry.id   AF-A0A1V4K211-F1
#
_cell.length_a   1.000
_cell.length_b   1.000
_cell.length_c   1.000
_cell.angle_alpha   90.00
_cell.angle_beta   90.00
_cell.angle_gamma   90.00
#
_symmetry.space_group_name_H-M   'P 1'
#
loop_
_entity.id
_entity.type
_entity.pdbx_description
1 polymer ?
#
loop_
_entity_poly.entity_id
_entity_poly.type
_entity_poly.pdbx_seq_one_letter_code
_entity_poly.pdbx_strand_id
1 'polypeptide(L)'
;MLYLVARRKAQQQRNLDNIVSQHPRISGGKKSKKEVFASSDLEVPGAQDLVDFSPVYRCLHIYSVLGARETFENYYRKQRRKQARLVLQPPSNMHETLDGYRKYFNQIVGFFVVEDHILHTTQGLVNRAYIDELWEMALSKTIAALRTHSSYCSDPSLVLDLKNLIVLFADTLQGYGFPVNQLFDMLLEIQDQYSETLLKKWSGVFRNILDSDNYSPIPVTNEEVYKKIVGQFPFQDAELEKQPFPKKFPFSEFVPKVYSQIKEFIYACLKFSEDLHLR
;
A
#
# COMPACT_ATOMS: atom_id res chain seq x y z
N MET A 1 -19.44 16.67 2.48
CA MET A 1 -19.07 16.66 3.91
C MET A 1 -17.76 15.91 4.18
N LEU A 2 -17.57 14.67 3.71
CA LEU A 2 -16.32 13.90 3.95
C LEU A 2 -15.05 14.51 3.29
N TYR A 3 -15.17 15.06 2.08
CA TYR A 3 -14.07 15.78 1.40
C TYR A 3 -13.57 17.02 2.18
N LEU A 4 -14.47 17.72 2.86
CA LEU A 4 -14.14 18.89 3.68
C LEU A 4 -13.45 18.50 5.00
N VAL A 5 -13.78 17.34 5.57
CA VAL A 5 -13.16 16.83 6.80
C VAL A 5 -11.73 16.37 6.54
N ALA A 6 -11.48 15.68 5.42
CA ALA A 6 -10.14 15.26 5.00
C ALA A 6 -9.22 16.46 4.72
N ARG A 7 -9.74 17.47 3.99
CA ARG A 7 -9.00 18.70 3.69
C ARG A 7 -8.69 19.52 4.95
N ARG A 8 -9.60 19.55 5.93
CA ARG A 8 -9.41 20.26 7.21
C ARG A 8 -8.38 19.56 8.11
N LYS A 9 -8.30 18.22 8.10
CA LYS A 9 -7.22 17.46 8.77
C LYS A 9 -5.84 17.70 8.14
N ALA A 10 -5.75 17.70 6.80
CA ALA A 10 -4.48 17.95 6.10
C ALA A 10 -3.94 19.38 6.35
N GLN A 11 -4.84 20.36 6.53
CA GLN A 11 -4.47 21.75 6.80
C GLN A 11 -4.09 21.99 8.27
N GLN A 12 -4.67 21.23 9.21
CA GLN A 12 -4.24 21.24 10.62
C GLN A 12 -2.87 20.61 10.82
N GLN A 13 -2.54 19.53 10.08
CA GLN A 13 -1.24 18.87 10.16
C GLN A 13 -0.11 19.80 9.69
N ARG A 14 -0.28 20.49 8.55
CA ARG A 14 0.67 21.49 8.04
C ARG A 14 0.91 22.66 8.99
N ASN A 15 -0.11 23.03 9.78
CA ASN A 15 0.04 24.09 10.79
C ASN A 15 0.79 23.60 12.03
N LEU A 16 0.64 22.34 12.44
CA LEU A 16 1.42 21.76 13.54
C LEU A 16 2.90 21.62 13.17
N ASP A 17 3.21 21.18 11.95
CA ASP A 17 4.60 21.01 11.50
C ASP A 17 5.35 22.35 11.40
N ASN A 18 4.64 23.43 11.07
CA ASN A 18 5.18 24.79 11.08
C ASN A 18 5.40 25.36 12.49
N ILE A 19 4.68 24.88 13.50
CA ILE A 19 4.87 25.29 14.91
C ILE A 19 6.03 24.53 15.55
N VAL A 20 6.21 23.25 15.19
CA VAL A 20 7.30 22.41 15.73
C VAL A 20 8.68 22.80 15.18
N SER A 21 8.75 23.40 13.99
CA SER A 21 10.01 23.89 13.41
C SER A 21 10.58 25.16 14.05
N GLN A 22 9.84 25.83 14.95
CA GLN A 22 10.22 27.13 15.52
C GLN A 22 10.75 27.12 16.97
N HIS A 23 10.92 25.95 17.62
CA HIS A 23 11.48 25.90 18.99
C HIS A 23 12.73 25.00 19.12
N PRO A 24 13.83 25.49 19.74
CA PRO A 24 15.06 24.70 19.90
C PRO A 24 14.95 23.68 21.04
N ARG A 25 15.58 22.52 20.82
CA ARG A 25 15.66 21.34 21.69
C ARG A 25 16.23 21.67 23.09
N ILE A 26 15.57 21.16 24.13
CA ILE A 26 16.16 20.97 25.47
C ILE A 26 16.24 19.47 25.76
N SER A 27 17.44 19.03 26.13
CA SER A 27 17.79 17.68 26.55
C SER A 27 17.34 17.39 27.99
N GLY A 28 17.00 16.14 28.28
CA GLY A 28 16.74 15.68 29.64
C GLY A 28 16.32 14.22 29.66
N GLY A 29 17.29 13.32 29.86
CA GLY A 29 17.05 11.88 29.89
C GLY A 29 16.37 11.40 31.16
N LYS A 30 15.72 10.23 31.07
CA LYS A 30 15.59 9.26 32.16
C LYS A 30 15.31 7.86 31.58
N LYS A 31 16.13 6.91 32.00
CA LYS A 31 16.12 5.48 31.64
C LYS A 31 14.89 4.79 32.25
N SER A 32 14.18 3.99 31.46
CA SER A 32 13.33 2.90 31.96
C SER A 32 13.65 1.62 31.20
N LYS A 33 13.81 0.54 31.97
CA LYS A 33 14.28 -0.79 31.59
C LYS A 33 13.41 -1.41 30.48
N LYS A 34 14.05 -1.86 29.40
CA LYS A 34 13.44 -2.73 28.38
C LYS A 34 13.60 -4.18 28.81
N GLU A 35 12.49 -4.88 28.93
CA GLU A 35 12.43 -6.34 28.96
C GLU A 35 12.90 -6.87 27.60
N VAL A 36 13.86 -7.79 27.65
CA VAL A 36 14.50 -8.39 26.48
C VAL A 36 13.59 -9.49 25.97
N PHE A 37 12.80 -9.18 24.95
CA PHE A 37 12.33 -10.20 24.01
C PHE A 37 13.51 -10.50 23.09
N ALA A 38 14.01 -11.73 23.15
CA ALA A 38 15.02 -12.22 22.23
C ALA A 38 14.48 -12.18 20.80
N SER A 39 14.87 -11.15 20.03
CA SER A 39 14.83 -11.22 18.58
C SER A 39 15.89 -12.25 18.19
N SER A 40 15.45 -13.34 17.59
CA SER A 40 16.35 -14.12 16.75
C SER A 40 16.77 -13.21 15.61
N ASP A 41 17.92 -12.56 15.76
CA ASP A 41 18.61 -11.84 14.70
C ASP A 41 19.04 -12.88 13.64
N LEU A 42 18.10 -13.28 12.80
CA LEU A 42 18.41 -13.90 11.53
C LEU A 42 19.10 -12.80 10.72
N GLU A 43 20.42 -12.88 10.62
CA GLU A 43 21.19 -12.04 9.69
C GLU A 43 20.56 -12.17 8.31
N VAL A 44 19.89 -11.11 7.86
CA VAL A 44 19.31 -11.04 6.52
C VAL A 44 20.50 -10.96 5.55
N PRO A 45 20.68 -11.94 4.64
CA PRO A 45 21.84 -11.96 3.74
C PRO A 45 21.88 -10.70 2.87
N GLY A 46 23.05 -10.07 2.77
CA GLY A 46 23.25 -8.93 1.89
C GLY A 46 23.35 -9.35 0.43
N ALA A 47 23.32 -8.39 -0.49
CA ALA A 47 23.45 -8.66 -1.93
C ALA A 47 24.73 -9.44 -2.28
N GLN A 48 25.83 -9.15 -1.56
CA GLN A 48 27.13 -9.80 -1.68
C GLN A 48 27.14 -11.28 -1.27
N ASP A 49 26.20 -11.69 -0.42
CA ASP A 49 26.08 -13.09 0.03
C ASP A 49 25.22 -13.92 -0.93
N LEU A 50 24.44 -13.24 -1.79
CA LEU A 50 23.49 -13.86 -2.71
C LEU A 50 23.97 -13.87 -4.17
N VAL A 51 24.88 -12.96 -4.55
CA VAL A 51 25.33 -12.77 -5.93
C VAL A 51 26.85 -12.77 -6.01
N ASP A 52 27.42 -13.57 -6.92
CA ASP A 52 28.85 -13.52 -7.21
C ASP A 52 29.20 -12.33 -8.12
N PHE A 53 29.84 -11.32 -7.54
CA PHE A 53 30.32 -10.12 -8.25
C PHE A 53 31.72 -10.30 -8.85
N SER A 54 32.41 -11.40 -8.56
CA SER A 54 33.79 -11.67 -9.02
C SER A 54 33.97 -11.53 -10.53
N PRO A 55 33.03 -11.98 -11.39
CA PRO A 55 33.17 -11.81 -12.84
C PRO A 55 33.25 -10.33 -13.25
N VAL A 56 32.45 -9.46 -12.62
CA VAL A 56 32.43 -8.02 -12.93
C VAL A 56 33.74 -7.37 -12.50
N TYR A 57 34.21 -7.66 -11.28
CA TYR A 57 35.48 -7.10 -10.77
C TYR A 57 36.69 -7.58 -11.57
N ARG A 58 36.73 -8.86 -11.95
CA ARG A 58 37.80 -9.41 -12.80
C ARG A 58 37.84 -8.73 -14.16
N CYS A 59 36.68 -8.61 -14.83
CA CYS A 59 36.61 -7.90 -16.10
C CYS A 59 37.04 -6.43 -15.96
N LEU A 60 36.56 -5.73 -14.93
CA LEU A 60 36.95 -4.34 -14.68
C LEU A 60 38.47 -4.21 -14.49
N HIS A 61 39.10 -5.12 -13.74
CA HIS A 61 40.54 -5.12 -13.52
C HIS A 61 41.31 -5.40 -14.81
N ILE A 62 40.95 -6.48 -15.54
CA ILE A 62 41.61 -6.85 -16.80
C ILE A 62 41.56 -5.70 -17.81
N TYR A 63 40.38 -5.12 -18.05
CA TYR A 63 40.24 -4.02 -19.01
C TYR A 63 40.94 -2.74 -18.54
N SER A 64 41.06 -2.50 -17.22
CA SER A 64 41.85 -1.39 -16.69
C SER A 64 43.34 -1.57 -16.96
N VAL A 65 43.89 -2.77 -16.71
CA VAL A 65 45.30 -3.09 -16.95
C VAL A 65 45.64 -3.03 -18.45
N LEU A 66 44.70 -3.42 -19.33
CA LEU A 66 44.86 -3.35 -20.78
C LEU A 66 44.66 -1.94 -21.37
N GLY A 67 44.34 -0.93 -20.56
CA GLY A 67 44.07 0.43 -21.04
C GLY A 67 42.75 0.58 -21.82
N ALA A 68 41.88 -0.43 -21.80
CA ALA A 68 40.60 -0.47 -22.53
C ALA A 68 39.39 -0.28 -21.59
N ARG A 69 39.59 0.39 -20.46
CA ARG A 69 38.59 0.54 -19.39
C ARG A 69 37.26 1.10 -19.88
N GLU A 70 37.30 2.18 -20.66
CA GLU A 70 36.11 2.85 -21.19
C GLU A 70 35.25 1.92 -22.06
N THR A 71 35.90 1.01 -22.80
CA THR A 71 35.20 0.00 -23.61
C THR A 71 34.37 -0.93 -22.74
N PHE A 72 34.91 -1.38 -21.60
CA PHE A 72 34.18 -2.24 -20.67
C PHE A 72 33.07 -1.48 -19.95
N GLU A 73 33.29 -0.23 -19.54
CA GLU A 73 32.25 0.59 -18.91
C GLU A 73 31.05 0.77 -19.85
N ASN A 74 31.30 1.12 -21.11
CA ASN A 74 30.26 1.23 -22.12
C ASN A 74 29.55 -0.10 -22.39
N TYR A 75 30.30 -1.21 -22.45
CA TYR A 75 29.73 -2.55 -22.61
C TYR A 75 28.82 -2.90 -21.42
N TYR A 76 29.29 -2.75 -20.19
CA TYR A 76 28.56 -3.08 -18.97
C TYR A 76 27.25 -2.28 -18.90
N ARG A 77 27.32 -0.94 -19.02
CA ARG A 77 26.15 -0.05 -18.97
C ARG A 77 25.13 -0.39 -20.07
N LYS A 78 25.60 -0.72 -21.28
CA LYS A 78 24.72 -1.13 -22.38
C LYS A 78 24.00 -2.45 -22.09
N GLN A 79 24.67 -3.43 -21.48
CA GLN A 79 24.04 -4.69 -21.10
C GLN A 79 23.05 -4.53 -19.95
N ARG A 80 23.42 -3.78 -18.91
CA ARG A 80 22.54 -3.54 -17.76
C ARG A 80 21.29 -2.75 -18.14
N ARG A 81 21.38 -1.79 -19.06
CA ARG A 81 20.19 -1.13 -19.66
C ARG A 81 19.28 -2.10 -20.39
N LYS A 82 19.80 -3.11 -21.09
CA LYS A 82 18.97 -4.15 -21.73
C LYS A 82 18.28 -5.02 -20.68
N GLN A 83 18.99 -5.42 -19.64
CA GLN A 83 18.43 -6.23 -18.55
C GLN A 83 17.36 -5.46 -17.76
N ALA A 84 17.59 -4.18 -17.46
CA ALA A 84 16.58 -3.32 -16.84
C ALA A 84 15.28 -3.31 -17.64
N ARG A 85 15.36 -3.20 -18.97
CA ARG A 85 14.17 -3.22 -19.84
C ARG A 85 13.39 -4.53 -19.75
N LEU A 86 14.04 -5.66 -19.53
CA LEU A 86 13.39 -6.97 -19.35
C LEU A 86 12.73 -7.07 -17.98
N VAL A 87 13.45 -6.68 -16.92
CA VAL A 87 12.94 -6.65 -15.54
C VAL A 87 11.69 -5.76 -15.40
N LEU A 88 11.64 -4.67 -16.16
CA LEU A 88 10.54 -3.71 -16.12
C LEU A 88 9.29 -4.15 -16.90
N GLN A 89 9.34 -5.27 -17.63
CA GLN A 89 8.17 -5.80 -18.34
C GLN A 89 7.22 -6.49 -17.35
N PRO A 90 5.99 -5.97 -17.15
CA PRO A 90 5.04 -6.61 -16.26
C PRO A 90 4.54 -7.93 -16.87
N PRO A 91 4.33 -8.97 -16.06
CA PRO A 91 3.60 -10.17 -16.49
C PRO A 91 2.17 -9.80 -16.93
N SER A 92 1.65 -10.47 -17.97
CA SER A 92 0.29 -10.19 -18.50
C SER A 92 -0.80 -10.37 -17.44
N ASN A 93 -0.65 -11.37 -16.58
CA ASN A 93 -1.57 -11.72 -15.50
C ASN A 93 -1.22 -11.07 -14.15
N MET A 94 -0.37 -10.03 -14.12
CA MET A 94 0.06 -9.38 -12.88
C MET A 94 -1.11 -8.86 -12.04
N HIS A 95 -2.17 -8.38 -12.69
CA HIS A 95 -3.36 -7.79 -12.07
C HIS A 95 -4.31 -8.81 -11.42
N GLU A 96 -4.12 -10.10 -11.67
CA GLU A 96 -5.03 -11.15 -11.17
C GLU A 96 -4.75 -11.51 -9.71
N THR A 97 -3.50 -11.36 -9.26
CA THR A 97 -3.08 -11.82 -7.93
C THR A 97 -2.07 -10.88 -7.29
N LEU A 98 -2.08 -10.83 -5.96
CA LEU A 98 -1.09 -10.07 -5.19
C LEU A 98 0.35 -10.58 -5.43
N ASP A 99 0.52 -11.88 -5.62
CA ASP A 99 1.81 -12.50 -5.90
C ASP A 99 2.43 -12.01 -7.23
N GLY A 100 1.58 -11.73 -8.24
CA GLY A 100 2.01 -11.11 -9.49
C GLY A 100 2.69 -9.76 -9.28
N TYR A 101 2.04 -8.86 -8.53
CA TYR A 101 2.63 -7.57 -8.15
C TYR A 101 3.89 -7.72 -7.31
N ARG A 102 3.88 -8.62 -6.32
CA ARG A 102 5.03 -8.89 -5.46
C ARG A 102 6.24 -9.33 -6.27
N LYS A 103 6.08 -10.29 -7.20
CA LYS A 103 7.14 -10.75 -8.08
C LYS A 103 7.69 -9.62 -8.95
N TYR A 104 6.82 -8.82 -9.55
CA TYR A 104 7.21 -7.69 -10.37
C TYR A 104 8.05 -6.66 -9.60
N PHE A 105 7.58 -6.23 -8.42
CA PHE A 105 8.32 -5.30 -7.56
C PHE A 105 9.64 -5.89 -7.07
N ASN A 106 9.66 -7.14 -6.63
CA ASN A 106 10.87 -7.80 -6.16
C ASN A 106 11.94 -7.90 -7.25
N GLN A 107 11.56 -8.12 -8.51
CA GLN A 107 12.50 -8.13 -9.63
C GLN A 107 13.15 -6.75 -9.84
N ILE A 108 12.36 -5.68 -9.75
CA ILE A 108 12.86 -4.31 -9.87
C ILE A 108 13.79 -3.97 -8.71
N VAL A 109 13.36 -4.23 -7.47
CA VAL A 109 14.19 -4.01 -6.27
C VAL A 109 15.49 -4.79 -6.39
N GLY A 110 15.44 -6.09 -6.70
CA GLY A 110 16.63 -6.93 -6.84
C GLY A 110 17.61 -6.39 -7.88
N PHE A 111 17.11 -5.87 -9.01
CA PHE A 111 17.96 -5.22 -10.01
C PHE A 111 18.66 -3.98 -9.45
N PHE A 112 17.94 -3.08 -8.78
CA PHE A 112 18.52 -1.84 -8.26
C PHE A 112 19.43 -2.05 -7.04
N VAL A 113 19.16 -3.05 -6.20
CA VAL A 113 20.06 -3.46 -5.11
C VAL A 113 21.42 -3.92 -5.65
N VAL A 114 21.41 -4.69 -6.74
CA VAL A 114 22.66 -5.12 -7.41
C VAL A 114 23.39 -3.93 -8.03
N GLU A 115 22.68 -3.00 -8.67
CA GLU A 115 23.30 -1.80 -9.23
C GLU A 115 23.87 -0.86 -8.15
N ASP A 116 23.19 -0.72 -7.02
CA ASP A 116 23.65 0.07 -5.88
C ASP A 116 24.92 -0.54 -5.26
N HIS A 117 24.98 -1.88 -5.14
CA HIS A 117 26.19 -2.56 -4.69
C HIS A 117 27.37 -2.29 -5.64
N ILE A 118 27.15 -2.36 -6.96
CA ILE A 118 28.18 -2.05 -7.96
C ILE A 118 28.63 -0.60 -7.86
N LEU A 119 27.72 0.36 -7.66
CA LEU A 119 28.03 1.78 -7.47
C LEU A 119 29.01 2.00 -6.31
N HIS A 120 28.81 1.28 -5.20
CA HIS A 120 29.62 1.45 -3.99
C HIS A 120 30.92 0.64 -4.00
N THR A 121 30.99 -0.46 -4.75
CA THR A 121 32.15 -1.36 -4.74
C THR A 121 33.10 -1.16 -5.91
N THR A 122 32.65 -0.53 -7.00
CA THR A 122 33.47 -0.29 -8.18
C THR A 122 33.93 1.16 -8.26
N GLN A 123 35.21 1.38 -8.54
CA GLN A 123 35.74 2.73 -8.71
C GLN A 123 35.37 3.29 -10.09
N GLY A 124 34.12 3.73 -10.29
CA GLY A 124 33.69 4.49 -11.48
C GLY A 124 33.11 3.67 -12.64
N LEU A 125 32.91 2.35 -12.50
CA LEU A 125 32.21 1.55 -13.53
C LEU A 125 30.79 2.09 -13.76
N VAL A 126 30.14 2.47 -12.65
CA VAL A 126 28.84 3.12 -12.60
C VAL A 126 28.97 4.38 -11.74
N ASN A 127 28.22 5.43 -12.08
CA ASN A 127 28.15 6.67 -11.31
C ASN A 127 26.69 6.99 -10.94
N ARG A 128 26.52 7.94 -10.01
CA ARG A 128 25.20 8.30 -9.50
C ARG A 128 24.26 8.80 -10.61
N ALA A 129 24.76 9.62 -11.53
CA ALA A 129 23.98 10.12 -12.66
C ALA A 129 23.41 9.00 -13.55
N TYR A 130 24.22 7.98 -13.86
CA TYR A 130 23.74 6.82 -14.62
C TYR A 130 22.65 6.04 -13.88
N ILE A 131 22.81 5.86 -12.56
CA ILE A 131 21.82 5.17 -11.73
C ILE A 131 20.52 5.97 -11.68
N ASP A 132 20.60 7.28 -11.52
CA ASP A 132 19.43 8.17 -11.50
C ASP A 132 18.70 8.13 -12.85
N GLU A 133 19.39 8.21 -14.00
CA GLU A 133 18.78 8.05 -15.33
C GLU A 133 18.09 6.69 -15.50
N LEU A 134 18.72 5.62 -15.00
CA LEU A 134 18.18 4.27 -15.09
C LEU A 134 16.94 4.13 -14.21
N TRP A 135 16.96 4.73 -13.03
CA TRP A 135 15.84 4.78 -12.10
C TRP A 135 14.67 5.61 -12.63
N GLU A 136 14.90 6.78 -13.22
CA GLU A 136 13.84 7.59 -13.84
C GLU A 136 13.08 6.81 -14.92
N MET A 137 13.81 6.09 -15.77
CA MET A 137 13.23 5.21 -16.78
C MET A 137 12.45 4.05 -16.17
N ALA A 138 13.00 3.43 -15.11
CA ALA A 138 12.34 2.37 -14.37
C ALA A 138 11.04 2.83 -13.72
N LEU A 139 11.11 3.90 -12.93
CA LEU A 139 9.98 4.51 -12.25
C LEU A 139 8.87 4.87 -13.24
N SER A 140 9.20 5.57 -14.34
CA SER A 140 8.21 5.91 -15.37
C SER A 140 7.48 4.67 -15.92
N LYS A 141 8.20 3.59 -16.21
CA LYS A 141 7.61 2.33 -16.68
C LYS A 141 6.79 1.62 -15.61
N THR A 142 7.26 1.60 -14.37
CA THR A 142 6.57 0.98 -13.24
C THR A 142 5.25 1.71 -12.96
N ILE A 143 5.25 3.04 -12.96
CA ILE A 143 4.02 3.84 -12.82
C ILE A 143 3.04 3.56 -13.96
N ALA A 144 3.51 3.52 -15.21
CA ALA A 144 2.67 3.20 -16.35
C ALA A 144 2.05 1.79 -16.24
N ALA A 145 2.87 0.79 -15.88
CA ALA A 145 2.40 -0.58 -15.63
C ALA A 145 1.38 -0.62 -14.49
N LEU A 146 1.63 0.08 -13.39
CA LEU A 146 0.71 0.13 -12.25
C LEU A 146 -0.63 0.75 -12.64
N ARG A 147 -0.65 1.88 -13.34
CA ARG A 147 -1.92 2.49 -13.82
C ARG A 147 -2.72 1.55 -14.70
N THR A 148 -2.05 0.90 -15.66
CA THR A 148 -2.73 -0.03 -16.56
C THR A 148 -3.29 -1.22 -15.79
N HIS A 149 -2.49 -1.88 -14.95
CA HIS A 149 -2.89 -3.10 -14.26
C HIS A 149 -3.84 -2.84 -13.09
N SER A 150 -3.67 -1.73 -12.36
CA SER A 150 -4.59 -1.36 -11.29
C SER A 150 -5.98 -1.13 -11.86
N SER A 151 -6.14 -0.50 -13.04
CA SER A 151 -7.45 -0.20 -13.64
C SER A 151 -8.37 -1.42 -13.83
N TYR A 152 -7.80 -2.62 -13.99
CA TYR A 152 -8.55 -3.88 -14.08
C TYR A 152 -8.99 -4.45 -12.72
N CYS A 153 -8.42 -3.96 -11.62
CA CYS A 153 -8.74 -4.42 -10.27
C CYS A 153 -10.13 -3.93 -9.85
N SER A 154 -11.06 -4.87 -9.73
CA SER A 154 -12.44 -4.63 -9.24
C SER A 154 -12.69 -5.15 -7.82
N ASP A 155 -11.69 -5.76 -7.18
CA ASP A 155 -11.77 -6.20 -5.79
C ASP A 155 -11.14 -5.16 -4.85
N PRO A 156 -11.90 -4.54 -3.93
CA PRO A 156 -11.36 -3.62 -2.94
C PRO A 156 -10.23 -4.22 -2.10
N SER A 157 -10.26 -5.54 -1.84
CA SER A 157 -9.25 -6.21 -1.01
C SER A 157 -7.89 -6.23 -1.71
N LEU A 158 -7.86 -6.67 -2.96
CA LEU A 158 -6.65 -6.64 -3.80
C LEU A 158 -6.08 -5.22 -3.95
N VAL A 159 -6.93 -4.20 -4.08
CA VAL A 159 -6.49 -2.79 -4.17
C VAL A 159 -5.82 -2.32 -2.88
N LEU A 160 -6.33 -2.72 -1.71
CA LEU A 160 -5.68 -2.43 -0.42
C LEU A 160 -4.33 -3.14 -0.29
N ASP A 161 -4.26 -4.41 -0.67
CA ASP A 161 -3.02 -5.17 -0.62
C ASP A 161 -1.97 -4.60 -1.59
N LEU A 162 -2.41 -4.14 -2.77
CA LEU A 162 -1.56 -3.44 -3.73
C LEU A 162 -1.01 -2.14 -3.15
N LYS A 163 -1.85 -1.33 -2.48
CA LYS A 163 -1.40 -0.13 -1.76
C LYS A 163 -0.29 -0.47 -0.77
N ASN A 164 -0.47 -1.50 0.05
CA ASN A 164 0.54 -1.92 1.03
C ASN A 164 1.85 -2.38 0.37
N LEU A 165 1.77 -3.08 -0.76
CA LEU A 165 2.96 -3.45 -1.55
C LEU A 165 3.68 -2.23 -2.13
N ILE A 166 2.96 -1.23 -2.63
CA ILE A 166 3.56 -0.01 -3.18
C ILE A 166 4.26 0.79 -2.08
N VAL A 167 3.66 0.88 -0.89
CA VAL A 167 4.31 1.52 0.28
C VAL A 167 5.60 0.78 0.62
N LEU A 168 5.57 -0.54 0.75
CA LEU A 168 6.77 -1.34 1.03
C LEU A 168 7.85 -1.18 -0.05
N PHE A 169 7.45 -1.16 -1.33
CA PHE A 169 8.34 -0.95 -2.47
C PHE A 169 8.99 0.44 -2.42
N ALA A 170 8.21 1.49 -2.12
CA ALA A 170 8.71 2.84 -1.96
C ALA A 170 9.68 2.95 -0.79
N ASP A 171 9.32 2.45 0.40
CA ASP A 171 10.17 2.48 1.59
C ASP A 171 11.50 1.75 1.36
N THR A 172 11.45 0.58 0.70
CA THR A 172 12.64 -0.21 0.38
C THR A 172 13.61 0.59 -0.48
N LEU A 173 13.13 1.19 -1.58
CA LEU A 173 13.97 1.94 -2.51
C LEU A 173 14.42 3.29 -1.94
N GLN A 174 13.59 3.93 -1.12
CA GLN A 174 13.97 5.13 -0.38
C GLN A 174 15.14 4.85 0.58
N GLY A 175 15.19 3.65 1.18
CA GLY A 175 16.32 3.19 1.99
C GLY A 175 17.65 3.14 1.25
N TYR A 176 17.65 2.93 -0.07
CA TYR A 176 18.83 3.01 -0.95
C TYR A 176 19.04 4.42 -1.56
N GLY A 177 18.25 5.40 -1.12
CA GLY A 177 18.35 6.79 -1.58
C GLY A 177 17.78 7.03 -2.98
N PHE A 178 16.88 6.18 -3.48
CA PHE A 178 16.15 6.45 -4.72
C PHE A 178 14.98 7.40 -4.48
N PRO A 179 14.72 8.38 -5.37
CA PRO A 179 13.55 9.25 -5.26
C PRO A 179 12.25 8.50 -5.58
N VAL A 180 11.30 8.52 -4.65
CA VAL A 180 10.04 7.74 -4.72
C VAL A 180 8.77 8.61 -4.77
N ASN A 181 8.89 9.92 -4.96
CA ASN A 181 7.75 10.86 -4.90
C ASN A 181 6.60 10.47 -5.85
N GLN A 182 6.90 10.02 -7.07
CA GLN A 182 5.87 9.61 -8.03
C GLN A 182 5.08 8.35 -7.59
N LEU A 183 5.64 7.51 -6.70
CA LEU A 183 4.92 6.38 -6.12
C LEU A 183 3.87 6.86 -5.12
N PHE A 184 4.13 7.96 -4.39
CA PHE A 184 3.12 8.57 -3.53
C PHE A 184 1.99 9.22 -4.33
N ASP A 185 2.30 9.85 -5.46
CA ASP A 185 1.26 10.34 -6.38
C ASP A 185 0.39 9.17 -6.90
N MET A 186 1.02 8.04 -7.26
CA MET A 186 0.30 6.82 -7.65
C MET A 186 -0.57 6.23 -6.53
N LEU A 187 -0.14 6.34 -5.27
CA LEU A 187 -0.96 5.91 -4.13
C LEU A 187 -2.24 6.73 -3.99
N LEU A 188 -2.19 8.02 -4.34
CA LEU A 188 -3.39 8.87 -4.40
C LEU A 188 -4.32 8.43 -5.54
N GLU A 189 -3.77 8.10 -6.71
CA GLU A 189 -4.56 7.55 -7.82
C GLU A 189 -5.25 6.22 -7.43
N ILE A 190 -4.54 5.36 -6.70
CA ILE A 190 -5.10 4.10 -6.17
C ILE A 190 -6.18 4.35 -5.11
N GLN A 191 -6.05 5.41 -4.31
CA GLN A 191 -7.07 5.80 -3.33
C GLN A 191 -8.39 6.15 -4.01
N ASP A 192 -8.33 6.94 -5.08
CA ASP A 192 -9.51 7.31 -5.85
C ASP A 192 -10.15 6.06 -6.45
N GLN A 193 -9.34 5.17 -7.03
CA GLN A 193 -9.83 3.90 -7.57
C GLN A 193 -10.47 3.01 -6.49
N TYR A 194 -9.84 2.89 -5.31
CA TYR A 194 -10.40 2.13 -4.20
C TYR A 194 -11.79 2.66 -3.81
N SER A 195 -11.90 3.98 -3.70
CA SER A 195 -13.15 4.66 -3.34
C SER A 195 -14.26 4.39 -4.36
N GLU A 196 -13.94 4.43 -5.66
CA GLU A 196 -14.90 4.11 -6.72
C GLU A 196 -15.35 2.64 -6.69
N THR A 197 -14.40 1.71 -6.58
CA THR A 197 -14.69 0.27 -6.56
C THR A 197 -15.51 -0.10 -5.32
N LEU A 198 -15.18 0.49 -4.17
CA LEU A 198 -15.94 0.31 -2.94
C LEU A 198 -17.37 0.82 -3.08
N LEU A 199 -17.55 2.03 -3.62
CA LEU A 199 -18.88 2.61 -3.83
C LEU A 199 -19.73 1.77 -4.79
N LYS A 200 -19.16 1.30 -5.90
CA LYS A 200 -19.84 0.42 -6.87
C LYS A 200 -20.31 -0.88 -6.20
N LYS A 201 -19.44 -1.54 -5.43
CA LYS A 201 -19.77 -2.79 -4.74
C LYS A 201 -20.88 -2.58 -3.70
N TRP A 202 -20.81 -1.53 -2.89
CA TRP A 202 -21.83 -1.26 -1.86
C TRP A 202 -23.15 -0.79 -2.46
N SER A 203 -23.14 -0.04 -3.56
CA SER A 203 -24.34 0.29 -4.31
C SER A 203 -25.12 -0.97 -4.75
N GLY A 204 -24.41 -1.99 -5.23
CA GLY A 204 -25.01 -3.30 -5.54
C GLY A 204 -25.59 -3.99 -4.31
N VAL A 205 -24.88 -3.97 -3.17
CA VAL A 205 -25.37 -4.54 -1.92
C VAL A 205 -26.64 -3.85 -1.43
N PHE A 206 -26.68 -2.52 -1.43
CA PHE A 206 -27.87 -1.76 -1.02
C PHE A 206 -29.06 -2.01 -1.94
N ARG A 207 -28.83 -2.10 -3.26
CA ARG A 207 -29.88 -2.46 -4.22
C ARG A 207 -30.44 -3.85 -3.95
N ASN A 208 -29.59 -4.84 -3.74
CA ASN A 208 -30.04 -6.20 -3.42
C ASN A 208 -30.87 -6.24 -2.12
N ILE A 209 -30.47 -5.48 -1.10
CA ILE A 209 -31.24 -5.37 0.15
C ILE A 209 -32.62 -4.77 -0.12
N LEU A 210 -32.68 -3.68 -0.89
CA LEU A 210 -33.92 -3.02 -1.26
C LEU A 210 -34.85 -3.94 -2.06
N ASP A 211 -34.32 -4.63 -3.06
CA ASP A 211 -35.11 -5.51 -3.94
C ASP A 211 -35.60 -6.78 -3.22
N SER A 212 -34.86 -7.24 -2.21
CA SER A 212 -35.22 -8.42 -1.39
C SER A 212 -36.16 -8.13 -0.22
N ASP A 213 -36.40 -6.86 0.10
CA ASP A 213 -37.19 -6.50 1.27
C ASP A 213 -38.69 -6.71 1.02
N ASN A 214 -39.40 -7.09 2.09
CA ASN A 214 -40.85 -7.28 2.05
C ASN A 214 -41.65 -6.06 2.52
N TYR A 215 -40.96 -4.96 2.91
CA TYR A 215 -41.53 -3.70 3.38
C TYR A 215 -42.59 -3.83 4.47
N SER A 216 -42.52 -4.91 5.25
CA SER A 216 -43.49 -5.22 6.30
C SER A 216 -42.86 -5.13 7.69
N PRO A 217 -43.63 -4.70 8.73
CA PRO A 217 -43.17 -4.71 10.12
C PRO A 217 -42.62 -6.08 10.54
N ILE A 218 -41.41 -6.12 11.10
CA ILE A 218 -40.78 -7.38 11.53
C ILE A 218 -41.54 -7.96 12.73
N PRO A 219 -42.15 -9.16 12.63
CA PRO A 219 -42.78 -9.82 13.76
C PRO A 219 -41.72 -10.50 14.64
N VAL A 220 -41.90 -10.39 15.95
CA VAL A 220 -40.99 -10.91 16.97
C VAL A 220 -41.78 -11.81 17.90
N THR A 221 -41.53 -13.10 17.85
CA THR A 221 -42.27 -14.12 18.61
C THR A 221 -41.64 -14.44 19.97
N ASN A 222 -40.36 -14.14 20.16
CA ASN A 222 -39.63 -14.42 21.38
C ASN A 222 -38.54 -13.37 21.69
N GLU A 223 -38.00 -13.42 22.89
CA GLU A 223 -36.97 -12.50 23.37
C GLU A 223 -35.63 -12.66 22.64
N GLU A 224 -35.31 -13.87 22.15
CA GLU A 224 -34.07 -14.14 21.41
C GLU A 224 -34.02 -13.40 20.07
N VAL A 225 -35.12 -13.44 19.30
CA VAL A 225 -35.24 -12.71 18.02
C VAL A 225 -35.22 -11.20 18.26
N TYR A 226 -35.86 -10.72 19.33
CA TYR A 226 -35.75 -9.32 19.76
C TYR A 226 -34.29 -8.92 20.05
N LYS A 227 -33.61 -9.73 20.88
CA LYS A 227 -32.16 -9.78 21.15
C LYS A 227 -31.33 -9.45 19.90
N LYS A 228 -31.53 -10.30 18.89
CA LYS A 228 -30.78 -10.28 17.65
C LYS A 228 -31.00 -8.99 16.84
N ILE A 229 -32.26 -8.53 16.73
CA ILE A 229 -32.58 -7.33 15.94
C ILE A 229 -32.04 -6.07 16.62
N VAL A 230 -32.22 -5.94 17.94
CA VAL A 230 -31.68 -4.79 18.70
C VAL A 230 -30.15 -4.78 18.70
N GLY A 231 -29.51 -5.96 18.72
CA GLY A 231 -28.06 -6.08 18.58
C GLY A 231 -27.53 -5.62 17.21
N GLN A 232 -28.31 -5.79 16.14
CA GLN A 232 -27.96 -5.31 14.80
C GLN A 232 -28.25 -3.82 14.63
N PHE A 233 -29.42 -3.36 15.08
CA PHE A 233 -29.84 -1.98 15.04
C PHE A 233 -30.30 -1.54 16.42
N PRO A 234 -29.58 -0.61 17.09
CA PRO A 234 -29.86 -0.22 18.46
C PRO A 234 -31.13 0.66 18.54
N PHE A 235 -32.28 0.03 18.34
CA PHE A 235 -33.60 0.63 18.47
C PHE A 235 -34.07 0.54 19.92
N GLN A 236 -34.53 1.65 20.48
CA GLN A 236 -35.02 1.75 21.86
C GLN A 236 -36.44 2.29 21.84
N ASP A 237 -37.39 1.52 22.38
CA ASP A 237 -38.78 1.90 22.49
C ASP A 237 -39.37 1.30 23.78
N ALA A 238 -39.62 2.19 24.75
CA ALA A 238 -40.10 1.81 26.09
C ALA A 238 -41.54 1.26 26.08
N GLU A 239 -42.33 1.55 25.05
CA GLU A 239 -43.68 1.04 24.88
C GLU A 239 -43.65 -0.36 24.27
N LEU A 240 -42.82 -0.55 23.25
CA LEU A 240 -42.59 -1.86 22.63
C LEU A 240 -41.97 -2.85 23.63
N GLU A 241 -41.03 -2.42 24.47
CA GLU A 241 -40.41 -3.28 25.50
C GLU A 241 -41.43 -3.83 26.51
N LYS A 242 -42.45 -3.05 26.87
CA LYS A 242 -43.48 -3.44 27.85
C LYS A 242 -44.55 -4.37 27.30
N GLN A 243 -44.72 -4.46 25.97
CA GLN A 243 -45.73 -5.35 25.39
C GLN A 243 -45.43 -6.85 25.68
N PRO A 244 -46.43 -7.74 25.61
CA PRO A 244 -46.17 -9.18 25.54
C PRO A 244 -45.78 -9.61 24.12
N PHE A 245 -45.13 -10.77 23.96
CA PHE A 245 -44.91 -11.38 22.65
C PHE A 245 -46.21 -12.03 22.12
N PRO A 246 -46.45 -12.05 20.79
CA PRO A 246 -45.60 -11.54 19.72
C PRO A 246 -45.73 -10.02 19.54
N LYS A 247 -44.59 -9.35 19.33
CA LYS A 247 -44.49 -7.89 19.09
C LYS A 247 -44.13 -7.62 17.64
N LYS A 248 -44.24 -6.37 17.20
CA LYS A 248 -43.81 -5.96 15.85
C LYS A 248 -42.94 -4.72 15.92
N PHE A 249 -41.79 -4.73 15.24
CA PHE A 249 -41.01 -3.51 15.04
C PHE A 249 -41.70 -2.59 14.04
N PRO A 250 -41.57 -1.25 14.16
CA PRO A 250 -42.21 -0.30 13.26
C PRO A 250 -41.53 -0.20 11.88
N PHE A 251 -40.53 -1.03 11.61
CA PHE A 251 -39.74 -1.05 10.37
C PHE A 251 -39.60 -2.48 9.84
N SER A 252 -39.21 -2.60 8.56
CA SER A 252 -38.88 -3.86 7.90
C SER A 252 -37.42 -4.27 8.11
N GLU A 253 -37.06 -5.48 7.67
CA GLU A 253 -35.69 -5.99 7.74
C GLU A 253 -34.68 -5.12 6.98
N PHE A 254 -35.15 -4.27 6.06
CA PHE A 254 -34.35 -3.24 5.41
C PHE A 254 -33.53 -2.40 6.39
N VAL A 255 -34.15 -1.84 7.44
CA VAL A 255 -33.48 -0.91 8.37
C VAL A 255 -32.26 -1.53 9.07
N PRO A 256 -32.38 -2.68 9.76
CA PRO A 256 -31.22 -3.30 10.40
C PRO A 256 -30.17 -3.79 9.40
N LYS A 257 -30.58 -4.31 8.23
CA LYS A 257 -29.64 -4.75 7.18
C LYS A 257 -28.83 -3.58 6.63
N VAL A 258 -29.49 -2.47 6.26
CA VAL A 258 -28.83 -1.27 5.75
C VAL A 258 -27.92 -0.64 6.80
N TYR A 259 -28.37 -0.54 8.05
CA TYR A 259 -27.55 -0.03 9.14
C TYR A 259 -26.24 -0.81 9.29
N SER A 260 -26.31 -2.15 9.27
CA SER A 260 -25.13 -3.01 9.30
C SER A 260 -24.20 -2.75 8.12
N GLN A 261 -24.74 -2.69 6.89
CA GLN A 261 -23.93 -2.43 5.70
C GLN A 261 -23.29 -1.03 5.68
N ILE A 262 -23.94 -0.01 6.24
CA ILE A 262 -23.35 1.33 6.39
C ILE A 262 -22.16 1.30 7.35
N LYS A 263 -22.25 0.54 8.45
CA LYS A 263 -21.10 0.39 9.38
C LYS A 263 -19.91 -0.28 8.69
N GLU A 264 -20.17 -1.37 7.96
CA GLU A 264 -19.15 -2.06 7.17
C GLU A 264 -18.54 -1.15 6.07
N PHE A 265 -19.38 -0.34 5.42
CA PHE A 265 -18.91 0.65 4.43
C PHE A 265 -17.95 1.66 5.05
N ILE A 266 -18.34 2.25 6.19
CA ILE A 266 -17.51 3.22 6.92
C ILE A 266 -16.19 2.57 7.33
N TYR A 267 -16.24 1.34 7.87
CA TYR A 267 -15.05 0.60 8.25
C TYR A 267 -14.12 0.37 7.04
N ALA A 268 -14.66 -0.06 5.91
CA ALA A 268 -13.88 -0.25 4.68
C ALA A 268 -13.26 1.07 4.19
N CYS A 269 -13.99 2.20 4.22
CA CYS A 269 -13.43 3.50 3.89
C CYS A 269 -12.26 3.89 4.80
N LEU A 270 -12.36 3.61 6.10
CA LEU A 270 -11.30 3.92 7.08
C LEU A 270 -10.07 3.03 6.89
N LYS A 271 -10.27 1.76 6.51
CA LYS A 271 -9.19 0.78 6.33
C LYS A 271 -8.14 1.21 5.30
N PHE A 272 -8.52 1.96 4.26
CA PHE A 272 -7.52 2.50 3.32
C PHE A 272 -6.56 3.50 3.98
N SER A 273 -7.07 4.29 4.93
CA SER A 273 -6.30 5.32 5.64
C SER A 273 -5.45 4.77 6.79
N GLU A 274 -5.80 3.60 7.30
CA GLU A 274 -4.94 2.82 8.20
C GLU A 274 -3.67 2.44 7.41
N ASP A 275 -2.49 2.50 8.04
CA ASP A 275 -1.18 2.21 7.44
C ASP A 275 -0.60 3.22 6.43
N LEU A 276 -1.23 4.38 6.18
CA LEU A 276 -0.48 5.53 5.64
C LEU A 276 0.40 6.12 6.76
N HIS A 277 1.52 5.47 7.05
CA HIS A 277 2.62 6.07 7.80
C HIS A 277 3.30 7.13 6.92
N LEU A 278 2.59 8.21 6.60
CA LEU A 278 3.19 9.46 6.13
C LEU A 278 3.97 10.04 7.31
N ARG A 279 5.22 9.59 7.49
CA ARG A 279 6.20 10.23 8.35
C ARG A 279 7.08 11.15 7.54
#